data_AF-A0ABD0PAA8-F1
#
_entry.id   AF-A0ABD0PAA8-F1
#
_cell.length_a   1.000
_cell.length_b   1.000
_cell.length_c   1.000
_cell.angle_alpha   90.00
_cell.angle_beta   90.00
_cell.angle_gamma   90.00
#
_symmetry.space_group_name_H-M   'P 1'
#
loop_
_entity.id
_entity.type
_entity.pdbx_description
1 polymer ?
#
loop_
_entity_poly.entity_id
_entity_poly.type
_entity_poly.pdbx_seq_one_letter_code
_entity_poly.pdbx_strand_id
1 'polypeptide(L)'
;CGHDYVASMSEEESFTLAEEEFPPLAVTPSKSPAAKKKASDCDNPNVDGSSQLNKIKQLINCRLDTIEQKISDLNEKVDAVTSELKSVAAKVICLERHVDQVEQPISQMQRRMDDLETYMRRRNLKLIGIPEVADENIRLEVIRICQAVLPSEKEKLPKVTSVVHLGKTTTGQL
;
A
#
# COMPACT_ATOMS: atom_id res chain seq x y z
N CYS A 1 29.63 18.73 4.90
CA CYS A 1 29.47 17.28 5.13
C CYS A 1 29.10 16.68 3.79
N GLY A 2 30.04 16.00 3.14
CA GLY A 2 29.90 15.55 1.75
C GLY A 2 28.91 14.40 1.64
N HIS A 3 28.12 14.40 0.56
CA HIS A 3 27.30 13.25 0.19
C HIS A 3 28.08 12.42 -0.83
N ASP A 4 28.58 11.29 -0.36
CA ASP A 4 29.20 10.25 -1.19
C ASP A 4 28.14 9.54 -2.02
N TYR A 5 28.22 9.71 -3.33
CA TYR A 5 27.50 8.93 -4.33
C TYR A 5 28.29 7.67 -4.63
N VAL A 6 27.95 6.53 -4.02
CA VAL A 6 28.36 5.21 -4.55
C VAL A 6 27.25 4.20 -4.27
N ALA A 7 26.43 3.94 -5.27
CA ALA A 7 25.74 2.66 -5.42
C ALA A 7 26.08 2.16 -6.83
N SER A 8 27.07 1.28 -6.87
CA SER A 8 27.44 0.45 -8.01
C SER A 8 26.28 -0.46 -8.38
N MET A 9 25.62 -0.17 -9.49
CA MET A 9 24.76 -1.14 -10.19
C MET A 9 25.43 -1.53 -11.50
N SER A 10 26.12 -2.65 -11.44
CA SER A 10 26.46 -3.49 -12.57
C SER A 10 25.27 -4.39 -12.85
N GLU A 11 24.59 -4.18 -13.98
CA GLU A 11 23.99 -5.20 -14.86
C GLU A 11 23.26 -4.48 -16.00
N GLU A 12 23.99 -4.35 -17.12
CA GLU A 12 23.54 -4.46 -18.52
C GLU A 12 22.01 -4.48 -18.76
N GLU A 13 21.35 -3.32 -18.74
CA GLU A 13 20.12 -3.12 -19.50
C GLU A 13 20.37 -2.06 -20.59
N SER A 14 20.56 -2.57 -21.80
CA SER A 14 20.56 -1.80 -23.05
C SER A 14 19.21 -1.13 -23.24
N PHE A 15 19.07 0.10 -22.77
CA PHE A 15 17.91 0.94 -23.04
C PHE A 15 18.08 1.54 -24.45
N THR A 16 17.57 0.84 -25.45
CA THR A 16 17.47 1.36 -26.81
C THR A 16 16.48 2.52 -26.82
N LEU A 17 17.01 3.74 -26.89
CA LEU A 17 16.23 4.95 -27.15
C LEU A 17 15.63 4.80 -28.55
N ALA A 18 14.37 4.39 -28.65
CA ALA A 18 13.63 4.48 -29.90
C ALA A 18 13.51 5.96 -30.25
N GLU A 19 14.27 6.40 -31.27
CA GLU A 19 14.07 7.71 -31.87
C GLU A 19 12.64 7.76 -32.41
N GLU A 20 11.76 8.51 -31.73
CA GLU A 20 10.47 8.86 -32.31
C GLU A 20 10.72 9.78 -33.52
N GLU A 21 10.65 9.19 -34.70
CA GLU A 21 10.73 9.87 -35.98
C GLU A 21 9.52 10.80 -36.13
N PHE A 22 9.74 12.09 -35.87
CA PHE A 22 8.73 13.12 -36.11
C PHE A 22 8.34 13.12 -37.59
N PRO A 23 7.03 13.05 -37.93
CA PRO A 23 6.61 13.12 -39.33
C PRO A 23 7.01 14.48 -39.93
N PRO A 24 7.47 14.52 -41.18
CA PRO A 24 7.88 15.77 -41.82
C PRO A 24 6.71 16.77 -41.86
N LEU A 25 7.00 18.00 -41.43
CA LEU A 25 6.03 19.10 -41.40
C LEU A 25 5.44 19.33 -42.79
N ALA A 26 4.14 19.62 -42.84
CA ALA A 26 3.45 19.97 -44.08
C ALA A 26 4.12 21.19 -44.73
N VAL A 27 4.43 21.08 -46.03
CA VAL A 27 5.04 22.15 -46.82
C VAL A 27 4.10 23.35 -46.84
N THR A 28 4.53 24.46 -46.24
CA THR A 28 3.80 25.73 -46.33
C THR A 28 3.86 26.27 -47.76
N PRO A 29 2.76 26.84 -48.30
CA PRO A 29 2.77 27.37 -49.66
C PRO A 29 3.77 28.53 -49.76
N SER A 30 4.81 28.37 -50.58
CA SER A 30 5.89 29.34 -50.80
C SER A 30 5.53 30.47 -51.79
N LYS A 31 4.25 30.67 -52.09
CA LYS A 31 3.81 31.72 -53.02
C LYS A 31 3.47 33.00 -52.27
N SER A 32 4.40 33.97 -52.33
CA SER A 32 4.13 35.36 -51.99
C SER A 32 2.92 35.88 -52.77
N PRO A 33 2.00 36.64 -52.16
CA PRO A 33 0.90 37.25 -52.90
C PRO A 33 1.44 38.21 -53.96
N ALA A 34 0.87 38.13 -55.16
CA ALA A 34 1.28 38.86 -56.35
C ALA A 34 1.36 40.38 -56.14
N ALA A 35 2.38 40.99 -56.75
CA ALA A 35 2.57 42.43 -56.74
C ALA A 35 1.55 43.18 -57.60
N LYS A 36 1.22 44.39 -57.11
CA LYS A 36 0.74 45.62 -57.78
C LYS A 36 -0.74 45.74 -58.18
N LYS A 37 -1.38 46.76 -57.58
CA LYS A 37 -2.05 47.83 -58.34
C LYS A 37 -1.95 49.17 -57.60
N LYS A 38 -1.34 50.18 -58.24
CA LYS A 38 -1.41 51.60 -57.86
C LYS A 38 -2.71 52.19 -58.41
N ALA A 39 -3.48 52.84 -57.55
CA ALA A 39 -4.51 53.85 -57.84
C ALA A 39 -4.58 54.70 -56.56
N SER A 40 -3.97 55.88 -56.52
CA SER A 40 -4.55 57.19 -56.85
C SER A 40 -5.66 57.62 -55.89
N ASP A 41 -5.24 58.53 -55.01
CA ASP A 41 -5.99 59.63 -54.43
C ASP A 41 -6.93 59.37 -53.24
N CYS A 42 -6.98 60.43 -52.43
CA CYS A 42 -7.77 60.76 -51.24
C CYS A 42 -7.65 59.94 -49.93
N ASP A 43 -7.39 60.72 -48.89
CA ASP A 43 -7.62 60.50 -47.46
C ASP A 43 -6.62 59.63 -46.70
N ASN A 44 -5.66 60.32 -46.08
CA ASN A 44 -5.04 59.90 -44.82
C ASN A 44 -6.16 59.48 -43.85
N PRO A 45 -6.31 58.20 -43.47
CA PRO A 45 -6.93 57.91 -42.21
C PRO A 45 -5.83 58.22 -41.20
N ASN A 46 -5.95 59.35 -40.51
CA ASN A 46 -5.34 59.46 -39.20
C ASN A 46 -5.96 58.34 -38.35
N VAL A 47 -5.41 57.12 -38.46
CA VAL A 47 -5.72 56.00 -37.59
C VAL A 47 -5.18 56.46 -36.27
N ASP A 48 -6.08 57.03 -35.49
CA ASP A 48 -5.82 57.60 -34.18
C ASP A 48 -5.12 56.53 -33.33
N GLY A 49 -3.79 56.58 -33.28
CA GLY A 49 -2.97 55.64 -32.52
C GLY A 49 -3.34 55.64 -31.04
N SER A 50 -3.96 56.74 -30.58
CA SER A 50 -4.60 56.86 -29.28
C SER A 50 -5.74 55.85 -29.11
N SER A 51 -6.65 55.71 -30.08
CA SER A 51 -7.76 54.75 -30.06
C SER A 51 -7.27 53.29 -30.00
N GLN A 52 -6.26 52.93 -30.79
CA GLN A 52 -5.68 51.58 -30.77
C GLN A 52 -4.97 51.29 -29.43
N LEU A 53 -4.21 52.25 -28.92
CA LEU A 53 -3.55 52.14 -27.61
C LEU A 53 -4.57 51.99 -26.48
N ASN A 54 -5.69 52.71 -26.52
CA ASN A 54 -6.76 52.61 -25.54
C ASN A 54 -7.43 51.23 -25.54
N LYS A 55 -7.66 50.64 -26.73
CA LYS A 55 -8.18 49.27 -26.84
C LYS A 55 -7.21 48.23 -26.24
N ILE A 56 -5.92 48.38 -26.49
CA ILE A 56 -4.88 47.50 -25.92
C ILE A 56 -4.86 47.64 -24.39
N LYS A 57 -4.89 48.87 -23.86
CA LYS A 57 -4.95 49.12 -22.40
C LYS A 57 -6.16 48.45 -21.77
N GLN A 58 -7.35 48.61 -22.36
CA GLN A 58 -8.57 47.96 -21.87
C GLN A 58 -8.44 46.43 -21.88
N LEU A 59 -7.93 45.85 -22.97
CA LEU A 59 -7.73 44.40 -23.06
C LEU A 59 -6.73 43.89 -22.02
N ILE A 60 -5.64 44.61 -21.78
CA ILE A 60 -4.65 44.28 -20.76
C ILE A 60 -5.31 44.31 -19.37
N ASN A 61 -6.03 45.38 -19.03
CA ASN A 61 -6.70 45.50 -17.74
C ASN A 61 -7.72 44.37 -17.53
N CYS A 62 -8.60 44.11 -18.51
CA CYS A 62 -9.57 43.02 -18.40
C CYS A 62 -8.90 41.64 -18.21
N ARG A 63 -7.77 41.41 -18.89
CA ARG A 63 -7.00 40.16 -18.71
C ARG A 63 -6.32 40.10 -17.35
N LEU A 64 -5.80 41.21 -16.84
CA LEU A 64 -5.22 41.30 -15.51
C LEU A 64 -6.27 41.03 -14.43
N ASP A 65 -7.45 41.66 -14.52
CA ASP A 65 -8.56 41.44 -13.59
C ASP A 65 -8.99 39.96 -13.58
N THR A 66 -9.05 39.34 -14.77
CA THR A 66 -9.37 37.91 -14.89
C THR A 66 -8.30 37.01 -14.25
N ILE A 67 -7.02 37.38 -14.37
CA ILE A 67 -5.92 36.63 -13.76
C ILE A 67 -5.94 36.79 -12.24
N GLU A 68 -6.16 38.01 -11.75
CA GLU A 68 -6.25 38.31 -10.32
C GLU A 68 -7.38 37.50 -9.67
N GLN A 69 -8.56 37.47 -10.29
CA GLN A 69 -9.67 36.65 -9.81
C GLN A 69 -9.30 35.15 -9.76
N LYS A 70 -8.67 34.61 -10.80
CA LYS A 70 -8.25 33.20 -10.81
C LYS A 70 -7.20 32.89 -9.74
N ILE A 71 -6.30 33.83 -9.44
CA ILE A 71 -5.31 33.67 -8.38
C ILE A 71 -6.01 33.64 -7.02
N SER A 72 -6.97 34.55 -6.78
CA SER A 72 -7.77 34.53 -5.56
C SER A 72 -8.53 33.21 -5.38
N ASP A 73 -9.22 32.74 -6.42
CA ASP A 73 -9.96 31.47 -6.39
C ASP A 73 -9.04 30.26 -6.12
N LEU A 74 -7.83 30.28 -6.70
CA LEU A 74 -6.83 29.24 -6.45
C LEU A 74 -6.31 29.29 -5.02
N ASN A 75 -6.09 30.47 -4.47
CA ASN A 75 -5.63 30.63 -3.09
C ASN A 75 -6.65 30.06 -2.09
N GLU A 76 -7.94 30.36 -2.28
CA GLU A 76 -9.02 29.80 -1.46
C GLU A 76 -9.07 28.27 -1.52
N LYS A 77 -8.89 27.69 -2.73
CA LYS A 77 -8.83 26.24 -2.90
C LYS A 77 -7.62 25.63 -2.19
N VAL A 78 -6.46 26.28 -2.26
CA VAL A 78 -5.25 25.83 -1.56
C VAL A 78 -5.44 25.84 -0.06
N ASP A 79 -6.08 26.88 0.49
CA ASP A 79 -6.38 26.98 1.92
C ASP A 79 -7.36 25.88 2.36
N ALA A 80 -8.40 25.62 1.57
CA ALA A 80 -9.35 24.54 1.82
C ALA A 80 -8.66 23.16 1.86
N VAL A 81 -7.87 22.85 0.83
CA VAL A 81 -7.11 21.58 0.74
C VAL A 81 -6.12 21.46 1.91
N THR A 82 -5.45 22.54 2.29
CA THR A 82 -4.52 22.54 3.43
C THR A 82 -5.24 22.23 4.74
N SER A 83 -6.44 22.75 4.93
CA SER A 83 -7.28 22.47 6.10
C SER A 83 -7.73 21.01 6.14
N GLU A 84 -8.20 20.48 5.01
CA GLU A 84 -8.60 19.07 4.90
C GLU A 84 -7.42 18.13 5.16
N LEU A 85 -6.24 18.43 4.62
CA LEU A 85 -5.02 17.65 4.83
C LEU A 85 -4.64 17.59 6.32
N LYS A 86 -4.73 18.72 7.04
CA LYS A 86 -4.50 18.76 8.49
C LYS A 86 -5.51 17.90 9.25
N SER A 87 -6.79 17.93 8.85
CA SER A 87 -7.83 17.09 9.45
C SER A 87 -7.55 15.61 9.23
N VAL A 88 -7.18 15.21 8.00
CA VAL A 88 -6.82 13.83 7.67
C VAL A 88 -5.61 13.38 8.46
N ALA A 89 -4.55 14.19 8.54
CA ALA A 89 -3.36 13.87 9.34
C ALA A 89 -3.71 13.62 10.82
N ALA A 90 -4.58 14.44 11.41
CA ALA A 90 -5.03 14.24 12.79
C ALA A 90 -5.82 12.94 12.97
N LYS A 91 -6.66 12.57 11.99
CA LYS A 91 -7.40 11.30 12.00
C LYS A 91 -6.45 10.10 11.89
N VAL A 92 -5.43 10.17 11.04
CA VAL A 92 -4.42 9.11 10.90
C VAL A 92 -3.70 8.87 12.22
N ILE A 93 -3.19 9.93 12.87
CA ILE A 93 -2.51 9.82 14.18
C ILE A 93 -3.45 9.21 15.24
N CYS A 94 -4.74 9.55 15.19
CA CYS A 94 -5.73 8.98 16.10
C CYS A 94 -5.94 7.47 15.86
N LEU A 95 -6.00 7.07 14.60
CA LEU A 95 -6.14 5.67 14.20
C LEU A 95 -4.91 4.85 14.58
N GLU A 96 -3.70 5.36 14.34
CA GLU A 96 -2.45 4.71 14.74
C GLU A 96 -2.45 4.40 16.24
N ARG A 97 -2.79 5.38 17.07
CA ARG A 97 -2.90 5.18 18.52
C ARG A 97 -4.00 4.18 18.90
N HIS A 98 -5.10 4.13 18.16
CA HIS A 98 -6.15 3.13 18.39
C HIS A 98 -5.67 1.72 18.03
N VAL A 99 -4.90 1.57 16.95
CA VAL A 99 -4.28 0.30 16.57
C VAL A 99 -3.32 -0.16 17.67
N ASP A 100 -2.43 0.71 18.15
CA ASP A 100 -1.51 0.38 19.24
C ASP A 100 -2.24 -0.09 20.51
N GLN A 101 -3.35 0.57 20.86
CA GLN A 101 -4.19 0.21 22.01
C GLN A 101 -4.87 -1.15 21.87
N VAL A 102 -5.06 -1.65 20.65
CA VAL A 102 -5.69 -2.95 20.37
C VAL A 102 -4.66 -4.05 20.20
N GLU A 103 -3.50 -3.78 19.60
CA GLU A 103 -2.45 -4.78 19.37
C GLU A 103 -1.82 -5.30 20.67
N GLN A 104 -1.61 -4.43 21.66
CA GLN A 104 -1.04 -4.82 22.95
C GLN A 104 -1.91 -5.85 23.71
N PRO A 105 -3.22 -5.61 23.95
CA PRO A 105 -4.06 -6.58 24.65
C PRO A 105 -4.24 -7.87 23.84
N ILE A 106 -4.29 -7.82 22.51
CA ILE A 106 -4.32 -9.04 21.67
C ILE A 106 -3.07 -9.88 21.93
N SER A 107 -1.89 -9.27 21.88
CA SER A 107 -0.61 -9.96 22.14
C SER A 107 -0.55 -10.53 23.56
N GLN A 108 -1.11 -9.82 24.54
CA GLN A 108 -1.21 -10.30 25.92
C GLN A 108 -2.17 -11.49 26.04
N MET A 109 -3.34 -11.42 25.41
CA MET A 109 -4.33 -12.49 25.40
C MET A 109 -3.78 -13.75 24.72
N GLN A 110 -3.05 -13.60 23.62
CA GLN A 110 -2.40 -14.71 22.92
C GLN A 110 -1.40 -15.44 23.83
N ARG A 111 -0.51 -14.70 24.52
CA ARG A 111 0.39 -15.31 25.52
C ARG A 111 -0.35 -16.04 26.63
N ARG A 112 -1.44 -15.44 27.15
CA ARG A 112 -2.26 -16.09 28.18
C ARG A 112 -2.93 -17.36 27.67
N MET A 113 -3.35 -17.39 26.41
CA MET A 113 -3.91 -18.58 25.78
C MET A 113 -2.85 -19.68 25.62
N ASP A 114 -1.65 -19.34 25.16
CA ASP A 114 -0.53 -20.28 25.01
C ASP A 114 -0.12 -20.88 26.37
N ASP A 115 -0.07 -20.04 27.40
CA ASP A 115 0.20 -20.48 28.78
C ASP A 115 -0.87 -21.44 29.29
N LEU A 116 -2.14 -21.14 29.04
CA LEU A 116 -3.26 -22.01 29.41
C LEU A 116 -3.23 -23.33 28.64
N GLU A 117 -2.99 -23.30 27.33
CA GLU A 117 -2.88 -24.49 26.50
C GLU A 117 -1.74 -25.40 26.98
N THR A 118 -0.58 -24.81 27.28
CA THR A 118 0.58 -25.51 27.84
C THR A 118 0.26 -26.09 29.21
N TYR A 119 -0.38 -25.31 30.08
CA TYR A 119 -0.76 -25.76 31.42
C TYR A 119 -1.74 -26.94 31.36
N MET A 120 -2.76 -26.85 30.52
CA MET A 120 -3.76 -27.91 30.32
C MET A 120 -3.14 -29.20 29.78
N ARG A 121 -2.10 -29.09 28.94
CA ARG A 121 -1.44 -30.26 28.34
C ARG A 121 -0.22 -30.76 29.11
N ARG A 122 0.19 -30.08 30.20
CA ARG A 122 1.42 -30.41 30.95
C ARG A 122 1.48 -31.85 31.43
N ARG A 123 0.34 -32.46 31.76
CA ARG A 123 0.25 -33.86 32.22
C ARG A 123 -0.21 -34.82 31.13
N ASN A 124 -0.30 -34.36 29.89
CA ASN A 124 -0.71 -35.21 28.77
C ASN A 124 0.51 -35.95 28.23
N LEU A 125 0.35 -37.24 27.99
CA LEU A 125 1.33 -38.09 27.32
C LEU A 125 0.79 -38.43 25.93
N LYS A 126 1.61 -38.18 24.89
CA LYS A 126 1.28 -38.57 23.52
C LYS A 126 2.03 -39.85 23.17
N LEU A 127 1.29 -40.92 22.88
CA LEU A 127 1.85 -42.17 22.36
C LEU A 127 1.65 -42.20 20.84
N ILE A 128 2.70 -42.60 20.12
CA ILE A 128 2.73 -42.62 18.65
C ILE A 128 3.19 -44.01 18.21
N GLY A 129 2.68 -44.50 17.08
CA GLY A 129 3.07 -45.80 16.51
C GLY A 129 2.40 -47.00 17.19
N ILE A 130 1.28 -46.78 17.89
CA ILE A 130 0.44 -47.87 18.41
C ILE A 130 -0.46 -48.34 17.26
N PRO A 131 -0.45 -49.64 16.90
CA PRO A 131 -1.37 -50.19 15.90
C PRO A 131 -2.81 -50.03 16.36
N GLU A 132 -3.68 -49.56 15.47
CA GLU A 132 -5.12 -49.41 15.75
C GLU A 132 -5.86 -50.70 15.41
N VAL A 133 -6.54 -51.28 16.39
CA VAL A 133 -7.40 -52.46 16.21
C VAL A 133 -8.86 -52.07 16.42
N ALA A 134 -9.76 -52.64 15.61
CA ALA A 134 -11.20 -52.42 15.77
C ALA A 134 -11.67 -52.92 17.14
N ASP A 135 -12.56 -52.14 17.78
CA ASP A 135 -13.14 -52.42 19.10
C ASP A 135 -12.12 -52.56 20.26
N GLU A 136 -10.94 -51.96 20.14
CA GLU A 136 -9.93 -52.01 21.18
C GLU A 136 -10.26 -51.12 22.40
N ASN A 137 -9.90 -51.60 23.59
CA ASN A 137 -9.96 -50.78 24.79
C ASN A 137 -8.68 -49.95 24.92
N ILE A 138 -8.68 -48.79 24.26
CA ILE A 138 -7.56 -47.83 24.25
C ILE A 138 -7.01 -47.52 25.65
N ARG A 139 -7.86 -47.44 26.68
CA ARG A 139 -7.41 -47.17 28.06
C ARG A 139 -6.58 -48.32 28.61
N LEU A 140 -7.04 -49.56 28.43
CA LEU A 140 -6.31 -50.75 28.89
C LEU A 140 -4.99 -50.90 28.15
N GLU A 141 -4.97 -50.64 26.85
CA GLU A 141 -3.76 -50.74 26.04
C GLU A 141 -2.70 -49.70 26.46
N VAL A 142 -3.11 -48.44 26.69
CA VAL A 142 -2.23 -47.41 27.24
C VAL A 142 -1.67 -47.81 28.60
N ILE A 143 -2.51 -48.33 29.51
CA ILE A 143 -2.07 -48.80 30.83
C ILE A 143 -1.05 -49.94 30.68
N ARG A 144 -1.33 -50.91 29.81
CA ARG A 144 -0.44 -52.06 29.55
C ARG A 144 0.94 -51.58 29.08
N ILE A 145 0.98 -50.65 28.12
CA ILE A 145 2.22 -50.06 27.62
C ILE A 145 2.97 -49.32 28.73
N CYS A 146 2.28 -48.46 29.50
CA CYS A 146 2.91 -47.74 30.61
C CYS A 146 3.46 -48.69 31.68
N GLN A 147 2.74 -49.77 32.00
CA GLN A 147 3.19 -50.78 32.98
C GLN A 147 4.41 -51.56 32.49
N ALA A 148 4.54 -51.78 31.18
CA ALA A 148 5.72 -52.43 30.60
C ALA A 148 6.98 -51.54 30.70
N VAL A 149 6.83 -50.23 30.54
CA VAL A 149 7.93 -49.25 30.65
C VAL A 149 8.27 -48.93 32.11
N LEU A 150 7.27 -48.91 33.00
CA LEU A 150 7.41 -48.56 34.42
C LEU A 150 6.86 -49.70 35.32
N PRO A 151 7.56 -50.84 35.40
CA PRO A 151 7.09 -52.00 36.16
C PRO A 151 6.99 -51.72 37.67
N SER A 152 7.84 -50.84 38.21
CA SER A 152 7.87 -50.49 39.65
C SER A 152 6.59 -49.81 40.14
N GLU A 153 5.81 -49.19 39.24
CA GLU A 153 4.61 -48.41 39.57
C GLU A 153 3.32 -49.04 39.02
N LYS A 154 3.38 -50.34 38.66
CA LYS A 154 2.33 -51.05 37.93
C LYS A 154 0.94 -50.91 38.54
N GLU A 155 0.84 -50.94 39.86
CA GLU A 155 -0.43 -50.89 40.60
C GLU A 155 -1.03 -49.48 40.69
N LYS A 156 -0.23 -48.43 40.52
CA LYS A 156 -0.69 -47.03 40.62
C LYS A 156 -1.15 -46.48 39.27
N LEU A 157 -0.55 -46.96 38.17
CA LEU A 157 -0.84 -46.47 36.81
C LEU A 157 -2.33 -46.49 36.42
N PRO A 158 -3.11 -47.56 36.69
CA PRO A 158 -4.54 -47.58 36.36
C PRO A 158 -5.39 -46.51 37.06
N LYS A 159 -4.95 -46.06 38.25
CA LYS A 159 -5.64 -45.05 39.07
C LYS A 159 -5.27 -43.62 38.64
N VAL A 160 -4.05 -43.42 38.15
CA VAL A 160 -3.54 -42.09 37.76
C VAL A 160 -3.92 -41.73 36.32
N THR A 161 -4.08 -42.73 35.44
CA THR A 161 -4.60 -42.50 34.09
C THR A 161 -6.07 -42.06 34.18
N SER A 162 -6.37 -40.79 33.89
CA SER A 162 -7.73 -40.25 33.98
C SER A 162 -8.48 -40.42 32.67
N VAL A 163 -8.02 -39.76 31.61
CA VAL A 163 -8.70 -39.67 30.31
C VAL A 163 -7.74 -40.08 29.20
N VAL A 164 -8.22 -40.90 28.27
CA VAL A 164 -7.48 -41.37 27.11
C VAL A 164 -8.35 -41.10 25.89
N HIS A 165 -7.75 -40.53 24.85
CA HIS A 165 -8.43 -40.24 23.58
C HIS A 165 -7.58 -40.77 22.45
N LEU A 166 -8.23 -41.29 21.41
CA LEU A 166 -7.57 -41.56 20.14
C LEU A 166 -7.36 -40.24 19.40
N GLY A 167 -6.13 -40.00 18.95
CA GLY A 167 -5.81 -38.85 18.10
C GLY A 167 -6.35 -39.05 16.68
N LYS A 168 -6.27 -38.02 15.85
CA LYS A 168 -6.52 -38.20 14.41
C LYS A 168 -5.42 -39.09 13.83
N THR A 169 -5.81 -40.03 12.97
CA THR A 169 -4.85 -40.84 12.21
C THR A 169 -4.04 -39.93 11.31
N THR A 170 -2.74 -39.79 11.58
CA THR A 170 -1.83 -39.11 10.65
C THR A 170 -1.52 -40.09 9.52
N THR A 171 -2.45 -40.24 8.59
CA THR A 171 -2.20 -40.94 7.33
C THR A 171 -1.14 -40.18 6.55
N GLY A 172 0.11 -40.63 6.63
CA GLY A 172 1.21 -40.22 5.76
C GLY A 172 2.04 -39.02 6.22
N GLN A 173 3.21 -39.30 6.81
CA GLN A 173 4.50 -38.69 6.47
C GLN A 173 5.59 -39.49 7.19
N LEU A 174 6.14 -40.46 6.47
CA LEU A 174 7.46 -41.07 6.68
C LEU A 174 8.25 -40.82 5.39
#